data_AF-A0AAW2WSJ3-F1
#
_entry.id   AF-A0AAW2WSJ3-F1
#
_cell.length_a   1.000
_cell.length_b   1.000
_cell.length_c   1.000
_cell.angle_alpha   90.00
_cell.angle_beta   90.00
_cell.angle_gamma   90.00
#
_symmetry.space_group_name_H-M   'P 1'
#
loop_
_entity.id
_entity.type
_entity.pdbx_description
1 polymer ?
#
loop_
_entity_poly.entity_id
_entity_poly.type
_entity_poly.pdbx_seq_one_letter_code
_entity_poly.pdbx_strand_id
1 'polypeptide(L)'
;MKFMKLGTRPDTFYTEEATRTVISDVPSDLTIRINDVTYLLHKYPLLPKSGLLQRLFSESDDCSSSVALDLHDIPGGEEAFELCAKFCYGITINLSATILCLLSVLQSSSD
;
A
#
# COMPACT_ATOMS: atom_id res chain seq x y z
N MET A 1 -8.57 -21.79 -12.44
CA MET A 1 -7.55 -21.38 -11.43
C MET A 1 -8.28 -20.96 -10.17
N LYS A 2 -7.87 -21.45 -9.00
CA LYS A 2 -8.62 -21.32 -7.73
C LYS A 2 -8.25 -19.99 -7.07
N PHE A 3 -9.11 -19.00 -7.27
CA PHE A 3 -9.05 -17.71 -6.58
C PHE A 3 -9.09 -17.94 -5.08
N MET A 4 -8.04 -17.52 -4.37
CA MET A 4 -8.02 -17.55 -2.91
C MET A 4 -8.35 -16.14 -2.42
N LYS A 5 -9.52 -16.00 -1.78
CA LYS A 5 -9.87 -14.77 -1.08
C LYS A 5 -9.07 -14.71 0.21
N LEU A 6 -8.34 -13.63 0.43
CA LEU A 6 -7.55 -13.43 1.65
C LEU A 6 -8.02 -12.15 2.34
N GLY A 7 -8.38 -12.25 3.62
CA GLY A 7 -8.92 -11.15 4.44
C GLY A 7 -10.33 -11.44 4.98
N THR A 8 -10.65 -10.85 6.13
CA THR A 8 -11.94 -11.00 6.82
C THR A 8 -12.70 -9.68 6.97
N ARG A 9 -12.07 -8.56 6.57
CA ARG A 9 -12.66 -7.22 6.71
C ARG A 9 -13.30 -6.76 5.39
N PRO A 10 -14.44 -6.05 5.46
CA PRO A 10 -15.04 -5.41 4.29
C PRO A 10 -14.11 -4.33 3.73
N ASP A 11 -14.35 -3.95 2.48
CA ASP A 11 -13.57 -2.89 1.84
C ASP A 11 -13.85 -1.54 2.50
N THR A 12 -12.82 -0.97 3.13
CA THR A 12 -12.86 0.34 3.78
C THR A 12 -12.13 1.41 2.97
N PHE A 13 -11.65 1.08 1.76
CA PHE A 13 -11.11 2.08 0.85
C PHE A 13 -12.24 2.83 0.17
N TYR A 14 -12.11 4.15 0.08
CA TYR A 14 -13.03 4.98 -0.68
C TYR A 14 -12.30 5.85 -1.70
N THR A 15 -13.01 6.04 -2.81
CA THR A 15 -12.64 6.78 -4.04
C THR A 15 -13.08 8.22 -4.02
N GLU A 16 -12.20 9.19 -3.79
CA GLU A 16 -12.54 10.59 -3.97
C GLU A 16 -11.68 11.20 -5.09
N GLU A 17 -12.26 11.32 -6.28
CA GLU A 17 -11.60 11.82 -7.50
C GLU A 17 -10.33 11.03 -7.86
N ALA A 18 -9.15 11.55 -7.50
CA ALA A 18 -7.84 10.92 -7.70
C ALA A 18 -7.17 10.55 -6.36
N THR A 19 -7.89 10.64 -5.24
CA THR A 19 -7.38 10.32 -3.91
C THR A 19 -8.10 9.11 -3.33
N ARG A 20 -7.33 8.09 -2.96
CA ARG A 20 -7.81 6.86 -2.34
C ARG A 20 -7.44 6.85 -0.86
N THR A 21 -8.45 6.79 -0.01
CA THR A 21 -8.27 6.91 1.44
C THR A 21 -8.89 5.72 2.14
N VAL A 22 -8.36 5.37 3.31
CA VAL A 22 -8.90 4.30 4.14
C VAL A 22 -9.75 4.88 5.26
N ILE A 23 -10.98 4.39 5.42
CA ILE A 23 -11.83 4.74 6.56
C ILE A 23 -11.16 4.20 7.83
N SER A 24 -10.71 5.10 8.69
CA SER A 24 -10.11 4.80 10.00
C SER A 24 -10.41 5.91 11.00
N ASP A 25 -10.42 5.57 12.28
CA ASP A 25 -10.59 6.52 13.38
C ASP A 25 -9.30 7.30 13.69
N VAL A 26 -8.19 6.93 13.03
CA VAL A 26 -6.88 7.59 13.14
C VAL A 26 -6.56 8.35 11.85
N PRO A 27 -5.84 9.47 11.94
CA PRO A 27 -5.39 10.21 10.76
C PRO A 27 -4.39 9.40 9.93
N SER A 28 -4.39 9.62 8.61
CA SER A 28 -3.45 9.01 7.68
C SER A 28 -2.05 9.63 7.82
N ASP A 29 -1.10 8.86 8.35
CA ASP A 29 0.30 9.28 8.53
C ASP A 29 1.19 9.02 7.30
N LEU A 30 0.64 8.43 6.23
CA LEU A 30 1.39 8.03 5.05
C LEU A 30 0.62 8.38 3.78
N THR A 31 1.28 9.06 2.86
CA THR A 31 0.77 9.40 1.53
C THR A 31 1.63 8.71 0.48
N ILE A 32 1.02 7.97 -0.43
CA ILE A 32 1.74 7.30 -1.53
C ILE A 32 1.10 7.73 -2.83
N ARG A 33 1.84 8.39 -3.71
CA ARG A 33 1.35 8.80 -5.01
C ARG A 33 1.86 7.84 -6.08
N ILE A 34 0.94 7.32 -6.88
CA ILE A 34 1.22 6.38 -7.95
C ILE A 34 0.56 6.92 -9.20
N ASN A 35 1.38 7.23 -10.20
CA ASN A 35 0.92 7.94 -11.39
C ASN A 35 0.20 9.24 -10.98
N ASP A 36 -1.09 9.36 -11.32
CA ASP A 36 -1.94 10.50 -10.98
C ASP A 36 -2.83 10.26 -9.75
N VAL A 37 -2.70 9.10 -9.08
CA VAL A 37 -3.54 8.71 -7.93
C VAL A 37 -2.77 8.85 -6.62
N THR A 38 -3.38 9.49 -5.63
CA THR A 38 -2.82 9.68 -4.29
C THR A 38 -3.46 8.72 -3.30
N TYR A 39 -2.67 7.95 -2.55
CA TYR A 39 -3.14 7.00 -1.56
C TYR A 39 -2.82 7.48 -0.15
N LEU A 40 -3.86 7.73 0.64
CA LEU A 40 -3.77 8.15 2.03
C LEU A 40 -3.93 6.92 2.94
N LEU A 41 -2.80 6.45 3.46
CA LEU A 41 -2.64 5.21 4.20
C LEU A 41 -1.99 5.46 5.57
N HIS A 42 -1.74 4.36 6.28
CA HIS A 42 -1.20 4.35 7.62
C HIS A 42 0.10 3.54 7.60
N LYS A 43 1.15 4.10 8.20
CA LYS A 43 2.46 3.44 8.31
C LYS A 43 2.41 2.08 9.02
N TYR A 44 1.60 1.98 10.08
CA TYR A 44 1.56 0.81 10.95
C TYR A 44 1.19 -0.52 10.25
N PRO A 45 0.14 -0.61 9.42
CA PRO A 45 -0.18 -1.84 8.68
C PRO A 45 0.79 -2.14 7.52
N LEU A 46 1.47 -1.13 6.99
CA LEU A 46 2.31 -1.27 5.79
C LEU A 46 3.77 -1.59 6.11
N LEU A 47 4.33 -0.94 7.13
CA LEU A 47 5.70 -1.16 7.62
C LEU A 47 6.02 -2.66 7.76
N PRO A 48 5.31 -3.48 8.56
CA PRO A 48 5.67 -4.88 8.76
C PRO A 48 5.55 -5.75 7.51
N LYS A 49 4.88 -5.28 6.45
CA LYS A 49 4.65 -6.01 5.20
C LYS A 49 5.54 -5.56 4.04
N SER A 50 6.20 -4.39 4.16
CA SER A 50 7.07 -3.84 3.14
C SER A 50 8.45 -3.54 3.71
N GLY A 51 9.45 -4.32 3.27
CA GLY A 51 10.84 -4.06 3.62
C GLY A 51 11.36 -2.77 3.00
N LEU A 52 10.89 -2.45 1.79
CA LEU A 52 11.20 -1.19 1.11
C LEU A 52 10.75 0.02 1.93
N LEU A 53 9.49 0.04 2.38
CA LEU A 53 9.00 1.12 3.24
C LEU A 53 9.80 1.20 4.53
N GLN A 54 10.04 0.09 5.24
CA GLN A 54 10.85 0.10 6.46
C GLN A 54 12.22 0.75 6.25
N ARG A 55 12.90 0.46 5.13
CA ARG A 55 14.20 1.07 4.79
C ARG A 55 14.06 2.55 4.51
N LEU A 56 13.11 2.95 3.65
CA LEU A 56 12.84 4.37 3.37
C LEU A 56 12.56 5.15 4.64
N PHE A 57 11.74 4.61 5.56
CA PHE A 57 11.46 5.22 6.85
C PHE A 57 12.64 5.21 7.82
N SER A 58 13.56 4.24 7.71
CA SER A 58 14.78 4.19 8.51
C SER A 58 15.87 5.14 7.99
N GLU A 59 15.89 5.39 6.67
CA GLU A 59 16.78 6.36 6.03
C GLU A 59 16.24 7.78 6.09
N SER A 60 14.91 7.96 6.10
CA SER A 60 14.26 9.24 6.38
C SER A 60 14.24 9.49 7.89
N ASP A 61 15.34 10.01 8.43
CA ASP A 61 15.48 10.45 9.84
C ASP A 61 14.57 11.65 10.19
N ASP A 62 13.84 12.19 9.20
CA ASP A 62 13.01 13.36 9.35
C ASP A 62 11.66 13.04 10.01
N CYS A 63 11.52 13.56 11.23
CA CYS A 63 10.38 13.62 12.13
C CYS A 63 9.08 14.26 11.55
N SER A 64 8.83 14.17 10.25
CA SER A 64 7.57 14.62 9.66
C SER A 64 6.47 13.65 10.04
N SER A 65 5.43 14.15 10.70
CA SER A 65 4.26 13.37 11.12
C SER A 65 3.50 12.75 9.94
N SER A 66 3.80 13.18 8.71
CA SER A 66 3.26 12.64 7.47
C SER A 66 4.39 12.43 6.45
N VAL A 67 4.53 11.20 5.94
CA VAL A 67 5.52 10.86 4.89
C VAL A 67 4.81 10.72 3.55
N ALA A 68 5.34 11.37 2.51
CA ALA A 68 4.84 11.27 1.14
C ALA A 68 5.86 10.52 0.26
N LEU A 69 5.42 9.48 -0.44
CA LEU A 69 6.26 8.68 -1.34
C LEU A 69 5.67 8.68 -2.75
N ASP A 70 6.50 8.92 -3.75
CA ASP A 70 6.11 8.88 -5.16
C ASP A 70 6.64 7.60 -5.81
N LEU A 71 5.75 6.77 -6.35
CA LEU A 71 6.06 5.51 -7.00
C LEU A 71 5.50 5.50 -8.43
N HIS A 72 6.36 5.63 -9.45
CA HIS A 72 5.93 5.75 -10.85
C HIS A 72 6.17 4.50 -11.70
N ASP A 73 6.93 3.52 -11.23
CA ASP A 73 7.31 2.31 -11.99
C ASP A 73 6.81 1.00 -11.34
N ILE A 74 5.55 0.98 -10.92
CA ILE A 74 4.98 -0.19 -10.26
C ILE A 74 4.44 -1.20 -11.31
N PRO A 75 4.86 -2.48 -11.27
CA PRO A 75 4.26 -3.50 -12.13
C PRO A 75 2.79 -3.72 -11.76
N GLY A 76 1.90 -3.47 -12.73
CA GLY A 76 0.46 -3.54 -12.53
C GLY A 76 -0.20 -2.23 -12.09
N GLY A 77 0.55 -1.12 -12.06
CA GLY A 77 0.02 0.24 -11.88
C GLY A 77 -0.64 0.49 -10.52
N GLU A 78 -1.48 1.52 -10.46
CA GLU A 78 -2.18 1.90 -9.22
C GLU A 78 -3.15 0.82 -8.71
N GLU A 79 -3.78 0.05 -9.61
CA GLU A 79 -4.71 -1.03 -9.24
C GLU A 79 -4.00 -2.15 -8.46
N ALA A 80 -2.80 -2.53 -8.88
CA ALA A 80 -2.01 -3.54 -8.18
C ALA A 80 -1.64 -3.09 -6.77
N PHE A 81 -1.27 -1.83 -6.64
CA PHE A 81 -0.95 -1.23 -5.35
C PHE A 81 -2.16 -1.13 -4.44
N GLU A 82 -3.32 -0.73 -4.96
CA GLU A 82 -4.56 -0.68 -4.19
C GLU A 82 -4.89 -2.06 -3.60
N LEU A 83 -4.78 -3.12 -4.41
CA LEU A 83 -4.98 -4.48 -3.95
C LEU A 83 -3.94 -4.87 -2.88
N CYS A 84 -2.66 -4.52 -3.06
CA CYS A 84 -1.63 -4.77 -2.07
C CYS A 84 -1.86 -4.01 -0.76
N ALA A 85 -2.31 -2.76 -0.83
CA ALA A 85 -2.66 -1.98 0.35
C ALA A 85 -3.82 -2.65 1.08
N LYS A 86 -4.91 -2.98 0.40
CA LYS A 86 -6.05 -3.74 0.95
C LYS A 86 -5.61 -5.03 1.62
N PHE A 87 -4.66 -5.76 1.01
CA PHE A 87 -4.06 -6.94 1.63
C PHE A 87 -3.39 -6.65 2.97
N CYS A 88 -2.58 -5.59 3.03
CA CYS A 88 -1.91 -5.15 4.26
C CYS A 88 -2.90 -4.75 5.37
N TYR A 89 -4.07 -4.21 5.00
CA TYR A 89 -5.17 -3.90 5.93
C TYR A 89 -6.00 -5.12 6.36
N GLY A 90 -5.75 -6.30 5.76
CA GLY A 90 -6.54 -7.52 6.02
C GLY A 90 -7.94 -7.48 5.40
N ILE A 91 -8.15 -6.60 4.42
CA ILE A 91 -9.38 -6.51 3.63
C ILE A 91 -9.47 -7.72 2.70
N THR A 92 -10.67 -8.25 2.53
CA THR A 92 -10.91 -9.39 1.65
C THR A 92 -10.64 -9.00 0.20
N ILE A 93 -9.51 -9.44 -0.34
CA ILE A 93 -9.16 -9.28 -1.75
C ILE A 93 -8.96 -10.61 -2.44
N ASN A 94 -8.97 -10.58 -3.76
CA ASN A 94 -8.63 -11.74 -4.57
C ASN A 94 -7.11 -11.77 -4.80
N LEU A 95 -6.43 -12.81 -4.28
CA LEU A 95 -5.02 -13.02 -4.57
C LEU A 95 -4.81 -13.21 -6.07
N SER A 96 -4.08 -12.28 -6.68
CA SER A 96 -3.69 -12.31 -8.09
C SER A 96 -2.18 -12.31 -8.21
N ALA A 97 -1.67 -12.82 -9.33
CA ALA A 97 -0.24 -12.81 -9.65
C ALA A 97 0.37 -11.40 -9.53
N THR A 98 -0.41 -10.36 -9.84
CA THR A 98 -0.01 -8.96 -9.73
C THR A 98 0.33 -8.54 -8.30
N ILE A 99 -0.46 -8.97 -7.31
CA ILE A 99 -0.21 -8.65 -5.89
C ILE A 99 1.04 -9.36 -5.39
N LEU A 100 1.22 -10.63 -5.78
CA LEU A 100 2.42 -11.39 -5.43
C LEU A 100 3.67 -10.78 -6.05
N CYS A 101 3.59 -10.35 -7.31
CA CYS A 101 4.66 -9.63 -7.98
C CYS A 101 4.99 -8.33 -7.25
N LEU A 102 3.97 -7.53 -6.90
CA LEU A 102 4.19 -6.28 -6.19
C LEU A 102 4.78 -6.49 -4.79
N LEU A 103 4.27 -7.46 -4.02
CA LEU A 103 4.84 -7.82 -2.72
C LEU A 103 6.30 -8.26 -2.86
N SER A 104 6.62 -9.02 -3.91
CA SER A 104 8.01 -9.42 -4.18
C SER A 104 8.89 -8.21 -4.49
N VAL A 105 8.41 -7.22 -5.25
CA VAL A 105 9.15 -5.97 -5.53
C VAL A 105 9.35 -5.12 -4.28
N LEU A 106 8.31 -5.03 -3.43
CA LEU A 106 8.40 -4.33 -2.14
C LEU A 106 9.30 -5.04 -1.11
N GLN A 107 9.66 -6.31 -1.37
CA GLN A 107 10.57 -7.11 -0.55
C GLN A 107 11.97 -7.25 -1.16
N SER A 108 12.12 -7.10 -2.49
CA SER A 108 13.35 -7.42 -3.23
C SER A 108 14.35 -6.28 -3.35
N SER A 109 14.18 -5.14 -2.67
CA SER A 109 15.18 -4.06 -2.66
C SER A 109 16.41 -4.36 -1.78
N SER A 110 16.85 -5.62 -1.75
CA SER A 110 18.09 -6.07 -1.11
C SER A 110 18.94 -6.76 -2.16
N ASP A 111 19.71 -5.96 -2.90
CA ASP A 111 20.99 -6.40 -3.45
C ASP A 111 22.09 -5.69 -2.64
#